data_AF-A0A7K2JHL5-F1
#
_entry.id   AF-A0A7K2JHL5-F1
#
_cell.length_a   1.000
_cell.length_b   1.000
_cell.length_c   1.000
_cell.angle_alpha   90.00
_cell.angle_beta   90.00
_cell.angle_gamma   90.00
#
_symmetry.space_group_name_H-M   'P 1'
#
loop_
_entity.id
_entity.type
_entity.pdbx_description
1 polymer ?
#
loop_
_entity_poly.entity_id
_entity_poly.type
_entity_poly.pdbx_seq_one_letter_code
_entity_poly.pdbx_strand_id
1 'polypeptide(L)'
;TGAAAVAELAARHGVTAEPVAGEPQAAALVRAAVRGDGSDPSAGRFLDVLADRVALGAAAVVSVLDPGCVVLAGETGRAGGDTLAARVRDRLARMSPLATEVRAGTLGGGAVLRGALLTARDRAQDDLFGPRGH
;
A
#
# COMPACT_ATOMS: atom_id res chain seq x y z
N THR A 1 -6.19 -3.28 -13.66
CA THR A 1 -5.04 -3.08 -12.73
C THR A 1 -5.56 -2.59 -11.39
N GLY A 2 -4.76 -2.66 -10.32
CA GLY A 2 -5.19 -2.17 -8.99
C GLY A 2 -5.61 -0.69 -8.98
N ALA A 3 -4.95 0.16 -9.76
CA ALA A 3 -5.30 1.59 -9.87
C ALA A 3 -6.72 1.82 -10.44
N ALA A 4 -7.13 1.06 -11.47
CA ALA A 4 -8.48 1.15 -12.03
C ALA A 4 -9.55 0.73 -11.00
N ALA A 5 -9.28 -0.32 -10.22
CA ALA A 5 -10.20 -0.79 -9.18
C ALA A 5 -10.36 0.22 -8.02
N VAL A 6 -9.31 0.99 -7.71
CA VAL A 6 -9.37 2.10 -6.74
C VAL A 6 -10.20 3.25 -7.30
N ALA A 7 -10.01 3.61 -8.57
CA ALA A 7 -10.79 4.66 -9.22
C ALA A 7 -12.29 4.32 -9.30
N GLU A 8 -12.62 3.08 -9.67
CA GLU A 8 -14.00 2.59 -9.69
C GLU A 8 -14.63 2.58 -8.28
N LEU A 9 -13.86 2.17 -7.26
CA LEU A 9 -14.30 2.24 -5.88
C LEU A 9 -14.57 3.69 -5.45
N ALA A 10 -13.68 4.63 -5.78
CA ALA A 10 -13.87 6.04 -5.46
C ALA A 10 -15.15 6.60 -6.09
N ALA A 11 -15.40 6.28 -7.37
CA ALA A 11 -16.61 6.68 -8.09
C ALA A 11 -17.89 6.16 -7.40
N ARG A 12 -17.91 4.89 -6.97
CA ARG A 12 -19.06 4.32 -6.23
C ARG A 12 -19.35 5.03 -4.91
N HIS A 13 -18.34 5.64 -4.31
CA HIS A 13 -18.47 6.40 -3.08
C HIS A 13 -18.57 7.92 -3.30
N GLY A 14 -18.56 8.40 -4.54
CA GLY A 14 -18.65 9.83 -4.85
C GLY A 14 -17.37 10.62 -4.57
N VAL A 15 -16.24 9.95 -4.33
CA VAL A 15 -14.95 10.61 -4.10
C VAL A 15 -14.37 11.05 -5.45
N THR A 16 -14.03 12.32 -5.55
CA THR A 16 -13.43 12.92 -6.75
C THR A 16 -12.10 13.59 -6.41
N ALA A 17 -11.23 13.71 -7.41
CA ALA A 17 -9.96 14.40 -7.30
C ALA A 17 -9.58 15.00 -8.65
N GLU A 18 -9.09 16.23 -8.63
CA GLU A 18 -8.52 16.86 -9.82
C GLU A 18 -7.28 16.07 -10.28
N PRO A 19 -7.14 15.77 -11.58
CA PRO A 19 -5.95 15.11 -12.10
C PRO A 19 -4.71 15.96 -11.85
N VAL A 20 -3.70 15.38 -11.20
CA VAL A 20 -2.39 16.00 -10.99
C VAL A 20 -1.39 15.42 -11.98
N ALA A 21 -0.72 16.27 -12.75
CA ALA A 21 0.25 15.82 -13.75
C ALA A 21 1.37 14.97 -13.11
N GLY A 22 1.59 13.78 -13.66
CA GLY A 22 2.61 12.84 -13.17
C GLY A 22 2.21 12.02 -11.93
N GLU A 23 1.00 12.20 -11.40
CA GLU A 23 0.46 11.38 -10.32
C GLU A 23 -0.59 10.39 -10.85
N PRO A 24 -0.55 9.10 -10.45
CA PRO A 24 -1.64 8.18 -10.75
C PRO A 24 -2.97 8.65 -10.16
N GLN A 25 -4.05 8.65 -10.95
CA GLN A 25 -5.37 9.10 -10.50
C GLN A 25 -5.85 8.41 -9.20
N ALA A 26 -5.52 7.12 -9.03
CA ALA A 26 -5.83 6.37 -7.82
C ALA A 26 -5.20 7.00 -6.55
N ALA A 27 -3.97 7.51 -6.66
CA ALA A 27 -3.29 8.19 -5.55
C ALA A 27 -3.92 9.55 -5.26
N ALA A 28 -4.29 10.31 -6.29
CA ALA A 28 -5.01 11.57 -6.14
C ALA A 28 -6.36 11.38 -5.42
N LEU A 29 -7.12 10.34 -5.79
CA LEU A 29 -8.40 10.00 -5.16
C LEU A 29 -8.26 9.60 -3.69
N VAL A 30 -7.26 8.76 -3.37
CA VAL A 30 -6.99 8.40 -1.97
C VAL A 30 -6.55 9.61 -1.16
N ARG A 31 -5.72 10.49 -1.73
CA ARG A 31 -5.29 11.73 -1.08
C ARG A 31 -6.48 12.67 -0.82
N ALA A 32 -7.40 12.80 -1.78
CA ALA A 32 -8.62 13.58 -1.61
C ALA A 32 -9.50 13.00 -0.49
N ALA A 33 -9.67 11.68 -0.46
CA ALA A 33 -10.43 11.03 0.61
C ALA A 33 -9.77 11.22 1.99
N VAL A 34 -8.44 11.13 2.10
CA VAL A 34 -7.74 11.39 3.36
C VAL A 34 -7.97 12.83 3.85
N ARG A 35 -7.97 13.82 2.94
CA ARG A 35 -8.28 15.22 3.31
C ARG A 35 -9.73 15.41 3.74
N GLY A 36 -10.65 14.65 3.15
CA GLY A 36 -12.07 14.68 3.49
C GLY A 36 -12.44 13.84 4.72
N ASP A 37 -11.53 13.02 5.24
CA ASP A 37 -11.80 12.11 6.34
C ASP A 37 -12.29 12.86 7.60
N GLY A 38 -13.38 12.37 8.20
CA GLY A 38 -14.07 13.03 9.31
C GLY A 38 -14.99 14.20 8.94
N SER A 39 -14.83 14.81 7.75
CA SER A 39 -15.70 15.90 7.26
C SER A 39 -16.69 15.44 6.18
N ASP A 40 -16.32 14.44 5.38
CA ASP A 40 -17.14 13.83 4.35
C ASP A 40 -17.33 12.33 4.67
N PRO A 41 -18.56 11.90 5.02
CA PRO A 41 -18.87 10.50 5.24
C PRO A 41 -18.57 9.59 4.03
N SER A 42 -18.59 10.15 2.82
CA SER A 42 -18.30 9.44 1.59
C SER A 42 -16.81 9.04 1.51
N ALA A 43 -15.93 9.96 1.89
CA ALA A 43 -14.50 9.76 1.98
C ALA A 43 -14.13 8.69 3.02
N GLY A 44 -14.73 8.75 4.22
CA GLY A 44 -14.54 7.74 5.26
C GLY A 44 -14.93 6.34 4.79
N ARG A 45 -16.14 6.19 4.22
CA ARG A 45 -16.62 4.90 3.69
C ARG A 45 -15.73 4.35 2.56
N PHE A 46 -15.26 5.22 1.67
CA PHE A 46 -14.32 4.82 0.64
C PHE A 46 -13.02 4.27 1.23
N LEU A 47 -12.43 4.96 2.21
CA LEU A 47 -11.20 4.54 2.87
C LEU A 47 -11.38 3.23 3.64
N ASP A 48 -12.53 3.03 4.27
CA ASP A 48 -12.82 1.79 5.01
C ASP A 48 -12.91 0.58 4.06
N VAL A 49 -13.63 0.72 2.94
CA VAL A 49 -13.74 -0.37 1.94
C VAL A 49 -12.40 -0.63 1.25
N LEU A 50 -11.60 0.42 1.02
CA LEU A 50 -10.25 0.24 0.49
C LEU A 50 -9.36 -0.50 1.49
N ALA A 51 -9.41 -0.12 2.77
CA ALA A 51 -8.66 -0.76 3.83
C ALA A 51 -9.04 -2.23 4.00
N ASP A 52 -10.34 -2.57 3.91
CA ASP A 52 -10.81 -3.96 3.93
C ASP A 52 -10.17 -4.81 2.83
N ARG A 53 -10.13 -4.29 1.59
CA ARG A 53 -9.54 -4.99 0.45
C ARG A 53 -8.03 -5.18 0.63
N VAL A 54 -7.34 -4.16 1.13
CA VAL A 54 -5.89 -4.22 1.39
C VAL A 54 -5.59 -5.20 2.52
N ALA A 55 -6.36 -5.17 3.61
CA ALA A 55 -6.19 -6.06 4.75
C ALA A 55 -6.40 -7.53 4.37
N LEU A 56 -7.35 -7.85 3.48
CA LEU A 56 -7.52 -9.21 2.96
C LEU A 56 -6.27 -9.71 2.23
N GLY A 57 -5.68 -8.88 1.37
CA GLY A 57 -4.43 -9.22 0.68
C GLY A 57 -3.26 -9.36 1.65
N ALA A 58 -3.14 -8.45 2.62
CA ALA A 58 -2.09 -8.48 3.64
C ALA A 58 -2.22 -9.71 4.56
N ALA A 59 -3.44 -10.10 4.94
CA ALA A 59 -3.69 -11.26 5.80
C ALA A 59 -3.14 -12.56 5.18
N ALA A 60 -3.25 -12.73 3.86
CA ALA A 60 -2.69 -13.88 3.15
C ALA A 60 -1.15 -13.94 3.24
N VAL A 61 -0.48 -12.78 3.26
CA VAL A 61 0.98 -12.71 3.43
C VAL A 61 1.36 -12.94 4.89
N VAL A 62 0.66 -12.28 5.81
CA VAL A 62 0.89 -12.39 7.26
C VAL A 62 0.70 -13.83 7.73
N SER A 63 -0.33 -14.53 7.24
CA SER A 63 -0.60 -15.92 7.64
C SER A 63 0.49 -16.91 7.22
N VAL A 64 1.31 -16.57 6.23
CA VAL A 64 2.38 -17.44 5.72
C VAL A 64 3.74 -17.04 6.27
N LEU A 65 4.04 -15.73 6.33
CA LEU A 65 5.38 -15.22 6.61
C LEU A 65 5.56 -14.64 8.02
N ASP A 66 4.48 -14.31 8.72
CA ASP A 66 4.48 -13.60 10.01
C ASP A 66 5.53 -12.47 10.13
N PRO A 67 5.49 -11.45 9.24
CA PRO A 67 6.59 -10.51 9.07
C PRO A 67 6.73 -9.49 10.22
N GLY A 68 5.87 -9.51 11.23
CA GLY A 68 5.79 -8.50 12.30
C GLY A 68 5.38 -7.09 11.86
N CYS A 69 5.64 -6.70 10.60
CA CYS A 69 5.31 -5.40 10.01
C CYS A 69 4.97 -5.53 8.52
N VAL A 70 3.94 -4.80 8.08
CA VAL A 70 3.52 -4.62 6.68
C VAL A 70 3.68 -3.15 6.29
N VAL A 71 4.32 -2.89 5.14
CA VAL A 71 4.45 -1.53 4.60
C VAL A 71 3.57 -1.37 3.37
N LEU A 72 2.66 -0.38 3.40
CA LEU A 72 1.81 -0.03 2.27
C LEU A 72 2.62 0.73 1.21
N ALA A 73 3.22 -0.03 0.30
CA ALA A 73 4.04 0.51 -0.78
C ALA A 73 3.20 1.16 -1.91
N GLY A 74 3.90 1.85 -2.81
CA GLY A 74 3.30 2.50 -3.97
C GLY A 74 2.64 3.85 -3.67
N GLU A 75 2.21 4.53 -4.72
CA GLU A 75 1.66 5.88 -4.67
C GLU A 75 0.37 5.95 -3.84
N THR A 76 -0.47 4.92 -3.92
CA THR A 76 -1.71 4.81 -3.14
C THR A 76 -1.44 4.65 -1.65
N GLY A 77 -0.47 3.81 -1.26
CA GLY A 77 -0.09 3.63 0.15
C GLY A 77 0.48 4.91 0.75
N ARG A 78 1.28 5.65 -0.02
CA ARG A 78 1.81 6.96 0.37
C ARG A 78 0.73 8.04 0.46
N ALA A 79 -0.17 8.07 -0.51
CA ALA A 79 -1.30 9.00 -0.50
C ALA A 79 -2.26 8.74 0.68
N GLY A 80 -2.43 7.46 1.04
CA GLY A 80 -3.23 7.03 2.19
C GLY A 80 -2.61 7.38 3.54
N GLY A 81 -1.28 7.42 3.62
CA GLY A 81 -0.56 7.81 4.84
C GLY A 81 -0.96 6.99 6.06
N ASP A 82 -0.78 7.58 7.24
CA ASP A 82 -1.13 6.94 8.52
C ASP A 82 -2.64 6.67 8.63
N THR A 83 -3.46 7.51 7.99
CA THR A 83 -4.92 7.39 7.93
C THR A 83 -5.37 6.06 7.32
N LEU A 84 -4.76 5.64 6.20
CA LEU A 84 -5.04 4.34 5.59
C LEU A 84 -4.34 3.20 6.34
N ALA A 85 -3.10 3.41 6.79
CA ALA A 85 -2.34 2.40 7.52
C ALA A 85 -3.04 1.97 8.82
N ALA A 86 -3.58 2.94 9.58
CA ALA A 86 -4.33 2.67 10.81
C ALA A 86 -5.57 1.80 10.52
N ARG A 87 -6.36 2.13 9.49
CA ARG A 87 -7.55 1.35 9.11
C ARG A 87 -7.21 -0.08 8.72
N VAL A 88 -6.13 -0.27 7.95
CA VAL A 88 -5.67 -1.61 7.54
C VAL A 88 -5.21 -2.41 8.76
N ARG A 89 -4.45 -1.80 9.68
CA ARG A 89 -4.04 -2.43 10.95
C ARG A 89 -5.25 -2.85 11.77
N ASP A 90 -6.21 -1.95 11.95
CA ASP A 90 -7.41 -2.22 12.74
C ASP A 90 -8.21 -3.36 12.11
N ARG A 91 -8.22 -3.47 10.78
CA ARG A 91 -8.88 -4.59 10.09
C ARG A 91 -8.13 -5.90 10.26
N LEU A 92 -6.80 -5.90 10.14
CA LEU A 92 -5.96 -7.08 10.34
C LEU A 92 -6.08 -7.63 11.77
N ALA A 93 -6.11 -6.75 12.77
CA ALA A 93 -6.30 -7.13 14.17
C ALA A 93 -7.64 -7.82 14.45
N ARG A 94 -8.67 -7.61 13.60
CA ARG A 94 -9.94 -8.35 13.68
C ARG A 94 -9.88 -9.74 13.04
N MET A 95 -8.86 -10.01 12.22
CA MET A 95 -8.71 -11.28 11.49
C MET A 95 -7.74 -12.24 12.18
N SER A 96 -6.78 -11.72 12.94
CA SER A 96 -5.77 -12.50 13.66
C SER A 96 -5.43 -11.83 15.01
N PRO A 97 -5.22 -12.60 16.08
CA PRO A 97 -4.75 -12.07 17.36
C PRO A 97 -3.27 -11.63 17.33
N LEU A 98 -2.51 -11.98 16.28
CA LEU A 98 -1.12 -11.55 16.13
C LEU A 98 -1.05 -10.08 15.71
N ALA A 99 -0.41 -9.25 16.54
CA ALA A 99 -0.24 -7.83 16.29
C ALA A 99 0.78 -7.61 15.17
N THR A 100 0.31 -7.42 13.94
CA THR A 100 1.13 -6.97 12.81
C THR A 100 1.09 -5.45 12.70
N GLU A 101 2.24 -4.80 12.75
CA GLU A 101 2.33 -3.36 12.50
C GLU A 101 2.01 -3.04 11.04
N VAL A 102 1.35 -1.90 10.77
CA VAL A 102 1.12 -1.42 9.40
C VAL A 102 1.63 0.01 9.29
N ARG A 103 2.48 0.26 8.29
CA ARG A 103 3.12 1.56 8.07
C ARG A 103 2.86 2.05 6.64
N ALA A 104 2.67 3.35 6.47
CA ALA A 104 2.63 3.94 5.14
C ALA A 104 4.03 3.90 4.50
N GLY A 105 4.10 3.56 3.22
CA GLY A 105 5.34 3.61 2.46
C GLY A 105 5.79 5.06 2.24
N THR A 106 7.05 5.35 2.57
CA THR A 106 7.63 6.70 2.43
C THR A 106 8.27 6.94 1.07
N LEU A 107 8.63 5.90 0.30
CA LEU A 107 9.31 6.05 -0.99
C LEU A 107 8.37 5.88 -2.20
N GLY A 108 8.55 6.76 -3.19
CA GLY A 108 8.02 6.74 -4.58
C GLY A 108 8.34 5.48 -5.38
N GLY A 109 7.86 5.40 -6.63
CA GLY A 109 8.36 4.42 -7.62
C GLY A 109 9.89 4.30 -7.74
N GLY A 110 10.65 5.30 -7.28
CA GLY A 110 12.10 5.23 -7.11
C GLY A 110 12.61 4.17 -6.10
N ALA A 111 11.81 3.74 -5.12
CA ALA A 111 12.16 2.63 -4.23
C ALA A 111 12.18 1.29 -4.95
N VAL A 112 11.26 1.07 -5.89
CA VAL A 112 11.23 -0.17 -6.69
C VAL A 112 12.46 -0.21 -7.59
N LEU A 113 12.82 0.91 -8.22
CA LEU A 113 14.04 1.00 -9.03
C LEU A 113 15.32 0.80 -8.19
N ARG A 114 15.37 1.37 -6.98
CA ARG A 114 16.51 1.21 -6.07
C ARG A 114 16.59 -0.21 -5.50
N GLY A 115 15.46 -0.84 -5.19
CA GLY A 115 15.39 -2.25 -4.78
C GLY A 115 15.74 -3.21 -5.92
N ALA A 116 15.34 -2.90 -7.16
CA ALA A 116 15.75 -3.65 -8.35
C ALA A 116 17.26 -3.50 -8.62
N LEU A 117 17.82 -2.30 -8.46
CA LEU A 117 19.27 -2.05 -8.56
C LEU A 117 20.06 -2.78 -7.46
N LEU A 118 19.58 -2.75 -6.22
CA LEU A 118 20.20 -3.49 -5.11
C LEU A 118 20.09 -4.99 -5.33
N THR A 119 18.93 -5.50 -5.74
CA THR A 119 18.73 -6.91 -6.10
C THR A 119 19.58 -7.35 -7.30
N ALA A 120 19.77 -6.47 -8.28
CA ALA A 120 20.65 -6.73 -9.44
C ALA A 120 22.13 -6.70 -9.03
N ARG A 121 22.51 -5.81 -8.11
CA ARG A 121 23.87 -5.76 -7.54
C ARG A 121 24.16 -6.98 -6.69
N ASP A 122 23.23 -7.40 -5.84
CA ASP A 122 23.37 -8.58 -4.98
C ASP A 122 23.45 -9.84 -5.86
N ARG A 123 22.64 -9.97 -6.92
CA ARG A 123 22.81 -11.04 -7.92
C ARG A 123 24.17 -11.02 -8.62
N ALA A 124 24.65 -9.84 -9.01
CA ALA A 124 25.97 -9.72 -9.63
C ALA A 124 27.13 -10.04 -8.65
N GLN A 125 26.93 -9.82 -7.35
CA GLN A 125 27.88 -10.19 -6.30
C GLN A 125 27.81 -11.70 -6.00
N ASP A 126 26.64 -12.31 -5.98
CA ASP A 126 26.48 -13.75 -5.83
C ASP A 126 27.06 -14.52 -7.04
N ASP A 127 26.96 -13.98 -8.26
CA ASP A 127 27.59 -14.58 -9.44
C ASP A 127 29.13 -14.45 -9.44
N LEU A 128 29.68 -13.43 -8.77
CA LEU A 128 31.13 -13.17 -8.71
C LEU A 128 31.81 -13.80 -7.47
N PHE A 129 31.07 -13.97 -6.37
CA PHE A 129 31.54 -14.47 -5.07
C PHE A 129 30.84 -15.74 -4.57
N GLY A 130 29.87 -16.27 -5.34
CA GLY A 130 29.27 -17.57 -5.07
C GLY A 130 30.33 -18.67 -5.07
N PRO A 131 30.17 -19.72 -4.24
CA PRO A 131 31.21 -20.72 -4.07
C PRO A 131 31.53 -21.37 -5.42
N ARG A 132 32.76 -21.16 -5.90
CA ARG A 132 33.33 -22.03 -6.93
C ARG A 132 33.61 -23.38 -6.27
N GLY A 133 32.70 -24.33 -6.43
CA GLY A 133 32.94 -25.72 -6.08
C GLY A 133 31.64 -26.50 -5.87
N HIS A 134 31.42 -27.69 -6.42
CA HIS A 134 32.32 -28.67 -7.03
C HIS A 134 31.61 -29.42 -8.17
#